data_AF-A0A368UQY6-F1
#
_entry.id   AF-A0A368UQY6-F1
#
_cell.length_a   1.000
_cell.length_b   1.000
_cell.length_c   1.000
_cell.angle_alpha   90.00
_cell.angle_beta   90.00
_cell.angle_gamma   90.00
#
_symmetry.space_group_name_H-M   'P 1'
#
loop_
_entity.id
_entity.type
_entity.pdbx_description
1 polymer ?
#
loop_
_entity_poly.entity_id
_entity_poly.type
_entity_poly.pdbx_seq_one_letter_code
_entity_poly.pdbx_strand_id
1 'polypeptide(L)'
;MSVSDMFSDFIGNLAISNMSNISQRYGEITSALNKQFRDTESKTANRIQVGSFGRKTGINGISDLDMLYIMPKSKWDNYNNSGGQLKLLQATKEAILKRYPSTKVRVDRLVVTVTYANFHVEVQPVFEQEDRSYKYPDTSNGGSWKTTKPRDEMDAIADMDANKNLNLRRLCKMARAWKNKHGVAMGGLLIDTLAYNFLNSTNDYDSRSYSFYDSMSRDFFKYLSELPDQSEYSAPGSRQRVKVKKKFQRKAKKAHKLAQEAIDSASSIGVNDKWKKVYGRPFPAAEKASTEARDAAVNKSWSNTEEFIEDRFPVDIRYQLKIDCEVMQRGFRKFCLREMLGRKIPLKSDKKLKFWVTEFPNIPNPTQVYWKVLNRGDVAKQRNCVRGQIVPDGGWRTKEETSEFLGDHVVECYLVENNVVVAKDRIHVPIVADGSDYD
;
A
#
# COMPACT_ATOMS: atom_id res chain seq x y z
N MET A 1 18.75 -16.88 -12.58
CA MET A 1 18.44 -15.44 -12.71
C MET A 1 19.39 -14.68 -11.79
N SER A 2 20.14 -13.70 -12.29
CA SER A 2 21.05 -12.90 -11.48
C SER A 2 20.29 -11.93 -10.57
N VAL A 3 20.97 -11.28 -9.61
CA VAL A 3 20.38 -10.18 -8.82
C VAL A 3 19.87 -9.08 -9.75
N SER A 4 20.65 -8.73 -10.77
CA SER A 4 20.29 -7.70 -11.75
C SER A 4 18.98 -8.04 -12.45
N ASP A 5 18.84 -9.27 -12.95
CA ASP A 5 17.65 -9.69 -13.69
C ASP A 5 16.41 -9.70 -12.78
N MET A 6 16.51 -10.31 -11.58
CA MET A 6 15.40 -10.39 -10.63
C MET A 6 14.85 -9.01 -10.25
N PHE A 7 15.76 -8.06 -9.96
CA PHE A 7 15.35 -6.73 -9.54
C PHE A 7 14.93 -5.84 -10.73
N SER A 8 15.48 -6.06 -11.92
CA SER A 8 15.00 -5.40 -13.15
C SER A 8 13.56 -5.81 -13.44
N ASP A 9 13.27 -7.12 -13.47
CA ASP A 9 11.93 -7.67 -13.66
C ASP A 9 10.96 -7.20 -12.58
N PHE A 10 11.41 -7.20 -11.32
CA PHE A 10 10.62 -6.67 -10.21
C PHE A 10 10.23 -5.21 -10.43
N ILE A 11 11.18 -4.34 -10.81
CA ILE A 11 10.89 -2.94 -11.12
C ILE A 11 9.94 -2.82 -12.32
N GLY A 12 10.09 -3.67 -13.33
CA GLY A 12 9.16 -3.78 -14.47
C GLY A 12 7.73 -4.12 -14.02
N ASN A 13 7.58 -5.12 -13.15
CA ASN A 13 6.28 -5.54 -12.60
C ASN A 13 5.59 -4.46 -11.75
N LEU A 14 6.35 -3.49 -11.23
CA LEU A 14 5.81 -2.35 -10.49
C LEU A 14 5.35 -1.20 -11.40
N ALA A 15 5.59 -1.25 -12.71
CA ALA A 15 5.16 -0.21 -13.64
C ALA A 15 3.63 -0.13 -13.75
N ILE A 16 3.09 1.10 -13.76
CA ILE A 16 1.65 1.35 -13.85
C ILE A 16 1.15 0.94 -15.24
N SER A 17 0.32 -0.11 -15.31
CA SER A 17 -0.13 -0.69 -16.58
C SER A 17 -1.22 0.12 -17.28
N ASN A 18 -2.03 0.88 -16.53
CA ASN A 18 -3.16 1.65 -17.06
C ASN A 18 -2.86 3.15 -17.31
N MET A 19 -1.61 3.48 -17.62
CA MET A 19 -1.13 4.87 -17.79
C MET A 19 -1.95 5.70 -18.80
N SER A 20 -2.35 5.07 -19.92
CA SER A 20 -3.17 5.71 -20.97
C SER A 20 -4.55 6.09 -20.45
N ASN A 21 -5.21 5.16 -19.72
CA ASN A 21 -6.51 5.42 -19.10
C ASN A 21 -6.43 6.55 -18.06
N ILE A 22 -5.40 6.54 -17.21
CA ILE A 22 -5.16 7.62 -16.23
C ILE A 22 -4.99 8.96 -16.94
N SER A 23 -4.17 9.01 -17.99
CA SER A 23 -3.91 10.22 -18.77
C SER A 23 -5.18 10.75 -19.43
N GLN A 24 -6.02 9.86 -19.96
CA GLN A 24 -7.33 10.19 -20.50
C GLN A 24 -8.23 10.81 -19.42
N ARG A 25 -8.37 10.19 -18.25
CA ARG A 25 -9.22 10.70 -17.16
C ARG A 25 -8.78 12.07 -16.67
N TYR A 26 -7.48 12.28 -16.47
CA TYR A 26 -6.96 13.62 -16.19
C TYR A 26 -7.33 14.62 -17.29
N GLY A 27 -7.21 14.22 -18.56
CA GLY A 27 -7.55 15.04 -19.72
C GLY A 27 -9.01 15.49 -19.73
N GLU A 28 -9.94 14.56 -19.48
CA GLU A 28 -11.37 14.84 -19.45
C GLU A 28 -11.76 15.79 -18.29
N ILE A 29 -11.22 15.56 -17.08
CA ILE A 29 -11.42 16.47 -15.93
C ILE A 29 -10.89 17.86 -16.27
N THR A 30 -9.69 17.94 -16.84
CA THR A 30 -9.05 19.21 -17.20
C THR A 30 -9.86 19.98 -18.22
N SER A 31 -10.37 19.30 -19.26
CA SER A 31 -11.20 19.92 -20.29
C SER A 31 -12.52 20.45 -19.73
N ALA A 32 -13.17 19.71 -18.82
CA ALA A 32 -14.39 20.17 -18.17
C ALA A 32 -14.17 21.47 -17.37
N LEU A 33 -13.07 21.53 -16.61
CA LEU A 33 -12.72 22.71 -15.80
C LEU A 33 -12.29 23.89 -16.67
N ASN A 34 -11.48 23.65 -17.71
CA ASN A 34 -11.09 24.69 -18.67
C ASN A 34 -12.30 25.26 -19.41
N LYS A 35 -13.29 24.43 -19.76
CA LYS A 35 -14.51 24.91 -20.41
C LYS A 35 -15.31 25.83 -19.49
N GLN A 36 -15.42 25.47 -18.21
CA GLN A 36 -16.16 26.27 -17.22
C GLN A 36 -15.47 27.59 -16.87
N PHE A 37 -14.15 27.57 -16.63
CA PHE A 37 -13.45 28.72 -16.04
C PHE A 37 -12.72 29.60 -17.04
N ARG A 38 -12.53 29.12 -18.28
CA ARG A 38 -11.73 29.79 -19.32
C ARG A 38 -12.33 29.72 -20.72
N ASP A 39 -13.47 29.03 -20.90
CA ASP A 39 -14.11 28.77 -22.20
C ASP A 39 -13.18 28.11 -23.24
N THR A 40 -12.27 27.24 -22.78
CA THR A 40 -11.39 26.44 -23.66
C THR A 40 -11.58 24.96 -23.40
N GLU A 41 -11.21 24.09 -24.35
CA GLU A 41 -11.35 22.64 -24.18
C GLU A 41 -10.01 21.90 -24.00
N SER A 42 -8.93 22.62 -23.72
CA SER A 42 -7.59 22.03 -23.55
C SER A 42 -7.62 20.92 -22.49
N LYS A 43 -7.08 19.75 -22.85
CA LYS A 43 -6.95 18.59 -21.96
C LYS A 43 -5.68 18.64 -21.10
N THR A 44 -4.80 19.63 -21.29
CA THR A 44 -3.47 19.67 -20.65
C THR A 44 -3.14 21.00 -19.97
N ALA A 45 -3.72 22.11 -20.43
CA ALA A 45 -3.44 23.43 -19.86
C ALA A 45 -4.05 23.58 -18.46
N ASN A 46 -3.42 24.43 -17.64
CA ASN A 46 -3.89 24.85 -16.31
C ASN A 46 -4.02 23.71 -15.28
N ARG A 47 -3.24 22.65 -15.44
CA ARG A 47 -3.19 21.54 -14.47
C ARG A 47 -1.77 21.19 -14.07
N ILE A 48 -1.64 20.54 -12.92
CA ILE A 48 -0.42 19.83 -12.52
C ILE A 48 -0.83 18.46 -11.98
N GLN A 49 -0.24 17.39 -12.50
CA GLN A 49 -0.36 16.06 -11.90
C GLN A 49 0.62 16.00 -10.74
N VAL A 50 0.13 15.76 -9.52
CA VAL A 50 0.92 15.82 -8.29
C VAL A 50 0.87 14.48 -7.56
N GLY A 51 1.27 14.46 -6.29
CA GLY A 51 1.28 13.24 -5.50
C GLY A 51 2.28 12.21 -6.01
N SER A 52 2.04 10.93 -5.71
CA SER A 52 2.97 9.87 -6.10
C SER A 52 3.05 9.66 -7.62
N PHE A 53 1.99 10.03 -8.35
CA PHE A 53 1.99 10.00 -9.80
C PHE A 53 2.88 11.11 -10.38
N GLY A 54 2.71 12.36 -9.92
CA GLY A 54 3.54 13.50 -10.33
C GLY A 54 5.02 13.32 -9.97
N ARG A 55 5.32 12.76 -8.80
CA ARG A 55 6.69 12.42 -8.36
C ARG A 55 7.28 11.19 -9.08
N LYS A 56 6.47 10.47 -9.86
CA LYS A 56 6.81 9.20 -10.56
C LYS A 56 7.26 8.08 -9.61
N THR A 57 6.73 8.07 -8.39
CA THR A 57 7.02 7.09 -7.33
C THR A 57 5.88 6.09 -7.12
N GLY A 58 4.72 6.30 -7.74
CA GLY A 58 3.60 5.35 -7.75
C GLY A 58 3.96 4.00 -8.38
N ILE A 59 3.26 2.95 -7.94
CA ILE A 59 3.38 1.58 -8.46
C ILE A 59 2.06 1.13 -9.09
N ASN A 60 2.10 0.02 -9.84
CA ASN A 60 0.91 -0.61 -10.39
C ASN A 60 -0.20 -0.82 -9.34
N GLY A 61 -1.45 -0.61 -9.74
CA GLY A 61 -2.58 -0.62 -8.82
C GLY A 61 -2.75 0.67 -7.99
N ILE A 62 -2.07 1.76 -8.40
CA ILE A 62 -2.30 3.10 -7.84
C ILE A 62 -3.79 3.46 -7.92
N SER A 63 -4.33 3.90 -6.79
CA SER A 63 -5.75 4.18 -6.62
C SER A 63 -6.06 5.61 -6.18
N ASP A 64 -5.08 6.31 -5.61
CA ASP A 64 -5.14 7.73 -5.27
C ASP A 64 -4.31 8.52 -6.28
N LEU A 65 -5.01 9.30 -7.12
CA LEU A 65 -4.40 10.16 -8.11
C LEU A 65 -4.70 11.61 -7.75
N ASP A 66 -3.66 12.44 -7.69
CA ASP A 66 -3.80 13.83 -7.27
C ASP A 66 -3.56 14.78 -8.44
N MET A 67 -4.42 15.79 -8.60
CA MET A 67 -4.15 16.92 -9.50
C MET A 67 -4.48 18.26 -8.88
N LEU A 68 -3.65 19.25 -9.23
CA LEU A 68 -4.01 20.65 -9.10
C LEU A 68 -4.67 21.15 -10.38
N TYR A 69 -5.75 21.91 -10.25
CA TYR A 69 -6.29 22.74 -11.32
C TYR A 69 -6.06 24.22 -10.99
N ILE A 70 -5.32 24.92 -11.84
CA ILE A 70 -4.88 26.30 -11.62
C ILE A 70 -5.98 27.26 -12.08
N MET A 71 -6.68 27.84 -11.10
CA MET A 71 -7.74 28.81 -11.31
C MET A 71 -7.21 30.12 -11.93
N PRO A 72 -8.01 30.82 -12.77
CA PRO A 72 -7.63 32.15 -13.24
C PRO A 72 -7.47 33.12 -12.06
N LYS A 73 -6.38 33.91 -12.03
CA LYS A 73 -6.11 34.89 -10.96
C LYS A 73 -7.28 35.87 -10.76
N SER A 74 -7.94 36.28 -11.85
CA SER A 74 -9.11 37.17 -11.84
C SER A 74 -10.34 36.60 -11.12
N LYS A 75 -10.38 35.30 -10.83
CA LYS A 75 -11.47 34.67 -10.07
C LYS A 75 -11.22 34.67 -8.56
N TRP A 76 -10.07 35.14 -8.08
CA TRP A 76 -9.72 35.10 -6.65
C TRP A 76 -10.79 35.76 -5.78
N ASP A 77 -11.21 36.98 -6.08
CA ASP A 77 -12.17 37.74 -5.25
C ASP A 77 -13.58 37.11 -5.23
N ASN A 78 -13.92 36.29 -6.22
CA ASN A 78 -15.18 35.54 -6.24
C ASN A 78 -15.24 34.46 -5.14
N TYR A 79 -14.07 33.98 -4.69
CA TYR A 79 -13.92 32.88 -3.73
C TYR A 79 -13.16 33.27 -2.46
N ASN A 80 -12.40 34.36 -2.44
CA ASN A 80 -11.72 34.86 -1.25
C ASN A 80 -12.64 35.71 -0.38
N ASN A 81 -13.74 35.09 0.04
CA ASN A 81 -14.77 35.66 0.90
C ASN A 81 -15.31 34.57 1.83
N SER A 82 -16.16 34.94 2.78
CA SER A 82 -16.77 33.98 3.72
C SER A 82 -17.51 32.87 2.98
N GLY A 83 -17.18 31.61 3.27
CA GLY A 83 -17.75 30.43 2.59
C GLY A 83 -17.23 30.16 1.17
N GLY A 84 -16.33 30.99 0.65
CA GLY A 84 -15.87 30.90 -0.73
C GLY A 84 -15.00 29.68 -1.04
N GLN A 85 -14.37 29.05 -0.03
CA GLN A 85 -13.63 27.79 -0.18
C GLN A 85 -14.56 26.63 -0.55
N LEU A 86 -15.69 26.49 0.17
CA LEU A 86 -16.69 25.49 -0.16
C LEU A 86 -17.33 25.80 -1.52
N LYS A 87 -17.63 27.07 -1.79
CA LYS A 87 -18.15 27.52 -3.08
C LYS A 87 -17.23 27.15 -4.25
N LEU A 88 -15.92 27.27 -4.09
CA LEU A 88 -14.94 26.86 -5.10
C LEU A 88 -14.98 25.35 -5.37
N LEU A 89 -15.04 24.54 -4.31
CA LEU A 89 -15.15 23.09 -4.44
C LEU A 89 -16.47 22.66 -5.09
N GLN A 90 -17.60 23.30 -4.74
CA GLN A 90 -18.88 23.03 -5.39
C GLN A 90 -18.85 23.42 -6.86
N ALA A 91 -18.33 24.60 -7.21
CA ALA A 91 -18.18 25.03 -8.61
C ALA A 91 -17.30 24.06 -9.42
N THR A 92 -16.26 23.50 -8.79
CA THR A 92 -15.39 22.48 -9.40
C THR A 92 -16.16 21.18 -9.65
N LYS A 93 -16.94 20.70 -8.66
CA LYS A 93 -17.82 19.54 -8.82
C LYS A 93 -18.86 19.74 -9.92
N GLU A 94 -19.55 20.88 -9.91
CA GLU A 94 -20.58 21.25 -10.90
C GLU A 94 -20.00 21.30 -12.32
N ALA A 95 -18.81 21.87 -12.50
CA ALA A 95 -18.13 21.90 -13.79
C ALA A 95 -17.89 20.50 -14.37
N ILE A 96 -17.46 19.55 -13.53
CA ILE A 96 -17.22 18.16 -13.93
C ILE A 96 -18.55 17.48 -14.27
N LEU A 97 -19.57 17.61 -13.42
CA LEU A 97 -20.88 16.99 -13.62
C LEU A 97 -21.63 17.57 -14.83
N LYS A 98 -21.43 18.85 -15.16
CA LYS A 98 -22.03 19.47 -16.35
C LYS A 98 -21.60 18.76 -17.63
N ARG A 99 -20.36 18.28 -17.71
CA ARG A 99 -19.84 17.53 -18.87
C ARG A 99 -20.03 16.03 -18.73
N TYR A 100 -19.94 15.48 -17.51
CA TYR A 100 -20.03 14.05 -17.24
C TYR A 100 -21.06 13.73 -16.13
N PRO A 101 -22.38 13.83 -16.41
CA PRO A 101 -23.44 13.75 -15.39
C PRO A 101 -23.51 12.42 -14.62
N SER A 102 -23.10 11.31 -15.24
CA SER A 102 -23.12 9.98 -14.60
C SER A 102 -21.92 9.70 -13.71
N THR A 103 -20.93 10.60 -13.63
CA THR A 103 -19.71 10.39 -12.85
C THR A 103 -19.97 10.58 -11.37
N LYS A 104 -19.41 9.70 -10.53
CA LYS A 104 -19.45 9.86 -9.07
C LYS A 104 -18.47 10.96 -8.65
N VAL A 105 -18.99 12.12 -8.27
CA VAL A 105 -18.19 13.28 -7.85
C VAL A 105 -18.63 13.77 -6.47
N ARG A 106 -17.67 13.90 -5.56
CA ARG A 106 -17.89 14.34 -4.17
C ARG A 106 -17.00 15.50 -3.80
N VAL A 107 -17.53 16.47 -3.05
CA VAL A 107 -16.73 17.49 -2.38
C VAL A 107 -16.24 16.94 -1.04
N ASP A 108 -14.93 16.92 -0.85
CA ASP A 108 -14.26 16.62 0.42
C ASP A 108 -13.74 17.91 1.07
N ARG A 109 -13.05 17.81 2.21
CA ARG A 109 -12.58 18.99 2.96
C ARG A 109 -11.64 19.89 2.14
N LEU A 110 -10.76 19.30 1.34
CA LEU A 110 -9.67 19.98 0.65
C LEU A 110 -9.73 19.89 -0.89
N VAL A 111 -10.54 18.99 -1.41
CA VAL A 111 -10.50 18.51 -2.80
C VAL A 111 -11.90 18.11 -3.27
N VAL A 112 -12.04 17.94 -4.59
CA VAL A 112 -13.17 17.27 -5.22
C VAL A 112 -12.71 15.89 -5.69
N THR A 113 -13.33 14.84 -5.16
CA THR A 113 -13.00 13.45 -5.50
C THR A 113 -13.86 12.98 -6.66
N VAL A 114 -13.23 12.52 -7.73
CA VAL A 114 -13.86 11.90 -8.91
C VAL A 114 -13.57 10.39 -8.89
N THR A 115 -14.59 9.58 -8.63
CA THR A 115 -14.42 8.13 -8.44
C THR A 115 -14.69 7.34 -9.72
N TYR A 116 -13.71 6.53 -10.13
CA TYR A 116 -13.82 5.54 -11.19
C TYR A 116 -13.86 4.12 -10.62
N ALA A 117 -13.90 3.09 -11.47
CA ALA A 117 -14.05 1.70 -11.03
C ALA A 117 -12.90 1.21 -10.14
N ASN A 118 -11.65 1.57 -10.47
CA ASN A 118 -10.43 1.01 -9.86
C ASN A 118 -9.52 2.06 -9.21
N PHE A 119 -9.85 3.35 -9.32
CA PHE A 119 -9.09 4.47 -8.76
C PHE A 119 -10.00 5.70 -8.65
N HIS A 120 -9.54 6.73 -7.95
CA HIS A 120 -10.15 8.05 -7.97
C HIS A 120 -9.12 9.12 -8.26
N VAL A 121 -9.59 10.28 -8.70
CA VAL A 121 -8.79 11.49 -8.88
C VAL A 121 -9.25 12.53 -7.86
N GLU A 122 -8.36 12.94 -6.97
CA GLU A 122 -8.52 14.10 -6.11
C GLU A 122 -8.14 15.37 -6.88
N VAL A 123 -9.14 16.19 -7.18
CA VAL A 123 -9.00 17.44 -7.92
C VAL A 123 -8.97 18.59 -6.92
N GLN A 124 -7.84 19.27 -6.82
CA GLN A 124 -7.67 20.43 -5.96
C GLN A 124 -7.65 21.72 -6.80
N PRO A 125 -8.72 22.54 -6.77
CA PRO A 125 -8.69 23.86 -7.39
C PRO A 125 -7.79 24.79 -6.57
N VAL A 126 -6.85 25.47 -7.23
CA VAL A 126 -5.82 26.28 -6.57
C VAL A 126 -5.60 27.62 -7.24
N PHE A 127 -5.04 28.56 -6.50
CA PHE A 127 -4.52 29.82 -7.02
C PHE A 127 -3.00 29.86 -6.88
N GLU A 128 -2.31 30.01 -8.00
CA GLU A 128 -0.85 30.15 -8.04
C GLU A 128 -0.44 31.50 -7.43
N GLN A 129 0.63 31.48 -6.63
CA GLN A 129 1.24 32.64 -5.98
C GLN A 129 2.54 33.01 -6.73
N GLU A 130 3.09 34.20 -6.44
CA GLU A 130 4.31 34.71 -7.10
C GLU A 130 5.54 33.81 -6.85
N ASP A 131 5.61 33.17 -5.69
CA ASP A 131 6.68 32.24 -5.31
C ASP A 131 6.50 30.81 -5.88
N ARG A 132 5.60 30.63 -6.87
CA ARG A 132 5.19 29.33 -7.45
C ARG A 132 4.48 28.38 -6.47
N SER A 133 4.17 28.82 -5.25
CA SER A 133 3.31 28.06 -4.33
C SER A 133 1.83 28.20 -4.73
N TYR A 134 0.98 27.40 -4.09
CA TYR A 134 -0.45 27.38 -4.39
C TYR A 134 -1.28 27.57 -3.14
N LYS A 135 -2.26 28.48 -3.20
CA LYS A 135 -3.35 28.55 -2.22
C LYS A 135 -4.46 27.58 -2.59
N TYR A 136 -4.88 26.75 -1.64
CA TYR A 136 -5.95 25.76 -1.80
C TYR A 136 -7.00 25.89 -0.69
N PRO A 137 -8.26 25.49 -0.96
CA PRO A 137 -9.34 25.60 0.00
C PRO A 137 -9.24 24.56 1.12
N ASP A 138 -9.50 24.99 2.36
CA ASP A 138 -9.80 24.11 3.49
C ASP A 138 -11.14 24.53 4.07
N THR A 139 -12.16 23.65 4.01
CA THR A 139 -13.53 23.98 4.45
C THR A 139 -13.76 23.81 5.95
N SER A 140 -12.76 23.37 6.72
CA SER A 140 -12.90 23.24 8.18
C SER A 140 -13.02 24.59 8.88
N ASN A 141 -13.73 24.61 10.02
CA ASN A 141 -13.80 25.74 10.95
C ASN A 141 -14.16 27.09 10.29
N GLY A 142 -15.11 27.10 9.37
CA GLY A 142 -15.56 28.32 8.67
C GLY A 142 -14.77 28.67 7.41
N GLY A 143 -13.74 27.88 7.04
CA GLY A 143 -13.01 28.04 5.79
C GLY A 143 -11.69 28.79 5.95
N SER A 144 -10.64 28.30 5.28
CA SER A 144 -9.35 29.00 5.19
C SER A 144 -8.62 28.63 3.91
N TRP A 145 -7.67 29.48 3.49
CA TRP A 145 -6.73 29.15 2.42
C TRP A 145 -5.44 28.61 3.02
N LYS A 146 -5.03 27.43 2.58
CA LYS A 146 -3.76 26.79 2.96
C LYS A 146 -2.78 26.86 1.79
N THR A 147 -1.49 26.67 2.07
CA THR A 147 -0.43 26.73 1.06
C THR A 147 0.15 25.34 0.79
N THR A 148 0.38 25.00 -0.47
CA THR A 148 1.09 23.77 -0.89
C THR A 148 2.17 24.10 -1.93
N LYS A 149 3.23 23.28 -1.97
CA LYS A 149 4.41 23.45 -2.85
C LYS A 149 4.79 22.14 -3.57
N PRO A 150 3.87 21.52 -4.33
CA PRO A 150 4.13 20.21 -4.93
C PRO A 150 5.20 20.27 -6.04
N ARG A 151 5.41 21.42 -6.68
CA ARG A 151 6.52 21.60 -7.63
C ARG A 151 7.87 21.41 -6.94
N ASP A 152 8.08 22.06 -5.79
CA ASP A 152 9.32 21.89 -5.00
C ASP A 152 9.56 20.42 -4.62
N GLU A 153 8.51 19.67 -4.27
CA GLU A 153 8.64 18.22 -4.00
C GLU A 153 9.01 17.42 -5.26
N MET A 154 8.38 17.73 -6.39
CA MET A 154 8.65 17.06 -7.67
C MET A 154 10.07 17.34 -8.15
N ASP A 155 10.51 18.59 -8.06
CA ASP A 155 11.83 19.06 -8.44
C ASP A 155 12.89 18.40 -7.54
N ALA A 156 12.72 18.43 -6.21
CA ALA A 156 13.65 17.78 -5.28
C ALA A 156 13.78 16.27 -5.49
N ILE A 157 12.67 15.57 -5.75
CA ILE A 157 12.70 14.13 -6.08
C ILE A 157 13.39 13.91 -7.43
N ALA A 158 13.12 14.75 -8.45
CA ALA A 158 13.73 14.60 -9.76
C ALA A 158 15.25 14.82 -9.72
N ASP A 159 15.71 15.86 -9.02
CA ASP A 159 17.12 16.20 -8.90
C ASP A 159 17.89 15.11 -8.14
N MET A 160 17.38 14.66 -7.00
CA MET A 160 18.01 13.56 -6.25
C MET A 160 17.99 12.25 -7.02
N ASP A 161 16.91 11.94 -7.76
CA ASP A 161 16.85 10.74 -8.61
C ASP A 161 17.90 10.78 -9.72
N ALA A 162 18.09 11.92 -10.38
CA ALA A 162 19.14 12.10 -11.38
C ALA A 162 20.55 11.93 -10.77
N ASN A 163 20.79 12.51 -9.58
CA ASN A 163 22.08 12.44 -8.90
C ASN A 163 22.40 11.05 -8.32
N LYS A 164 21.39 10.21 -8.10
CA LYS A 164 21.52 8.87 -7.50
C LYS A 164 21.29 7.75 -8.52
N ASN A 165 21.65 7.96 -9.78
CA ASN A 165 21.52 6.98 -10.88
C ASN A 165 20.11 6.35 -11.00
N LEU A 166 19.08 7.19 -10.84
CA LEU A 166 17.66 6.83 -10.88
C LEU A 166 17.23 5.85 -9.77
N ASN A 167 18.05 5.68 -8.73
CA ASN A 167 17.77 4.74 -7.65
C ASN A 167 16.68 5.24 -6.70
N LEU A 168 16.47 6.56 -6.58
CA LEU A 168 15.48 7.10 -5.66
C LEU A 168 14.06 6.65 -6.02
N ARG A 169 13.61 6.89 -7.25
CA ARG A 169 12.25 6.50 -7.65
C ARG A 169 12.06 5.00 -7.61
N ARG A 170 13.09 4.22 -7.96
CA ARG A 170 13.05 2.75 -7.90
C ARG A 170 12.94 2.27 -6.45
N LEU A 171 13.72 2.82 -5.52
CA LEU A 171 13.63 2.52 -4.09
C LEU A 171 12.26 2.90 -3.52
N CYS A 172 11.71 4.07 -3.87
CA CYS A 172 10.36 4.47 -3.50
C CYS A 172 9.28 3.47 -3.93
N LYS A 173 9.43 2.89 -5.14
CA LYS A 173 8.52 1.86 -5.66
C LYS A 173 8.69 0.52 -4.93
N MET A 174 9.92 0.08 -4.70
CA MET A 174 10.22 -1.13 -3.94
C MET A 174 9.67 -1.03 -2.50
N ALA A 175 9.85 0.11 -1.85
CA ALA A 175 9.34 0.38 -0.52
C ALA A 175 7.80 0.36 -0.46
N ARG A 176 7.09 0.80 -1.52
CA ARG A 176 5.63 0.66 -1.62
C ARG A 176 5.19 -0.79 -1.74
N ALA A 177 5.92 -1.62 -2.50
CA ALA A 177 5.65 -3.05 -2.58
C ALA A 177 5.82 -3.73 -1.20
N TRP A 178 6.90 -3.40 -0.47
CA TRP A 178 7.11 -3.85 0.90
C TRP A 178 5.99 -3.42 1.85
N LYS A 179 5.62 -2.13 1.81
CA LYS A 179 4.50 -1.56 2.59
C LYS A 179 3.23 -2.36 2.37
N ASN A 180 2.88 -2.64 1.11
CA ASN A 180 1.70 -3.40 0.74
C ASN A 180 1.78 -4.87 1.17
N LYS A 181 2.94 -5.52 0.98
CA LYS A 181 3.16 -6.90 1.43
C LYS A 181 2.98 -7.06 2.94
N HIS A 182 3.52 -6.13 3.71
CA HIS A 182 3.57 -6.23 5.17
C HIS A 182 2.46 -5.47 5.89
N GLY A 183 1.52 -4.83 5.18
CA GLY A 183 0.44 -4.07 5.80
C GLY A 183 0.94 -2.87 6.61
N VAL A 184 1.97 -2.17 6.13
CA VAL A 184 2.57 -1.03 6.86
C VAL A 184 1.68 0.20 6.67
N ALA A 185 1.14 0.74 7.75
CA ALA A 185 0.28 1.93 7.73
C ALA A 185 1.09 3.21 7.50
N MET A 186 1.48 3.46 6.25
CA MET A 186 2.40 4.53 5.86
C MET A 186 1.89 5.24 4.60
N GLY A 187 1.83 6.58 4.64
CA GLY A 187 1.47 7.39 3.47
C GLY A 187 2.59 7.42 2.43
N GLY A 188 2.23 7.58 1.15
CA GLY A 188 3.21 7.56 0.04
C GLY A 188 4.28 8.65 0.14
N LEU A 189 3.92 9.85 0.58
CA LEU A 189 4.89 10.93 0.79
C LEU A 189 5.90 10.58 1.89
N LEU A 190 5.49 9.88 2.96
CA LEU A 190 6.42 9.43 4.01
C LEU A 190 7.41 8.41 3.47
N ILE A 191 6.98 7.50 2.58
CA ILE A 191 7.89 6.57 1.90
C ILE A 191 8.90 7.35 1.06
N ASP A 192 8.44 8.31 0.28
CA ASP A 192 9.31 9.14 -0.57
C ASP A 192 10.35 9.89 0.26
N THR A 193 9.92 10.50 1.37
CA THR A 193 10.82 11.18 2.32
C THR A 193 11.84 10.24 2.94
N LEU A 194 11.44 9.05 3.38
CA LEU A 194 12.35 8.09 4.02
C LEU A 194 13.38 7.53 3.03
N ALA A 195 12.97 7.23 1.80
CA ALA A 195 13.87 6.78 0.74
C ALA A 195 14.84 7.90 0.31
N TYR A 196 14.35 9.15 0.21
CA TYR A 196 15.18 10.33 -0.05
C TYR A 196 16.24 10.49 1.04
N ASN A 197 15.84 10.47 2.32
CA ASN A 197 16.76 10.66 3.44
C ASN A 197 17.82 9.56 3.51
N PHE A 198 17.45 8.30 3.22
CA PHE A 198 18.39 7.20 3.15
C PHE A 198 19.44 7.41 2.06
N LEU A 199 19.02 7.66 0.81
CA LEU A 199 19.96 7.85 -0.29
C LEU A 199 20.76 9.15 -0.18
N ASN A 200 20.25 10.16 0.53
CA ASN A 200 21.01 11.37 0.85
C ASN A 200 22.07 11.12 1.94
N SER A 201 21.92 10.08 2.76
CA SER A 201 22.83 9.76 3.86
C SER A 201 24.04 8.90 3.46
N THR A 202 24.06 8.38 2.23
CA THR A 202 25.16 7.53 1.70
C THR A 202 25.40 7.82 0.22
N ASN A 203 26.64 7.56 -0.23
CA ASN A 203 27.01 7.60 -1.65
C ASN A 203 27.28 6.21 -2.23
N ASP A 204 27.10 5.13 -1.45
CA ASP A 204 27.45 3.75 -1.83
C ASP A 204 26.71 3.27 -3.08
N TYR A 205 25.56 3.89 -3.38
CA TYR A 205 24.64 3.51 -4.45
C TYR A 205 24.62 4.49 -5.62
N ASP A 206 25.41 5.57 -5.60
CA ASP A 206 25.29 6.68 -6.54
C ASP A 206 25.60 6.29 -7.98
N SER A 207 26.51 5.32 -8.16
CA SER A 207 26.87 4.74 -9.47
C SER A 207 26.40 3.28 -9.64
N ARG A 208 25.65 2.75 -8.66
CA ARG A 208 25.20 1.36 -8.67
C ARG A 208 23.83 1.23 -9.33
N SER A 209 23.56 0.04 -9.88
CA SER A 209 22.30 -0.30 -10.54
C SER A 209 21.78 -1.64 -9.99
N TYR A 210 20.92 -2.33 -10.74
CA TYR A 210 20.16 -3.51 -10.32
C TYR A 210 20.98 -4.60 -9.61
N SER A 211 22.24 -4.83 -9.99
CA SER A 211 23.12 -5.82 -9.35
C SER A 211 23.41 -5.59 -7.87
N PHE A 212 23.11 -4.39 -7.34
CA PHE A 212 23.29 -4.02 -5.93
C PHE A 212 21.95 -3.81 -5.21
N TYR A 213 20.82 -4.09 -5.85
CA TYR A 213 19.51 -3.80 -5.26
C TYR A 213 19.17 -4.71 -4.10
N ASP A 214 19.78 -5.90 -4.03
CA ASP A 214 19.75 -6.74 -2.84
C ASP A 214 20.36 -6.03 -1.62
N SER A 215 21.56 -5.47 -1.78
CA SER A 215 22.32 -4.74 -0.76
C SER A 215 21.62 -3.43 -0.39
N MET A 216 21.17 -2.66 -1.39
CA MET A 216 20.41 -1.43 -1.17
C MET A 216 19.12 -1.70 -0.39
N SER A 217 18.43 -2.81 -0.69
CA SER A 217 17.23 -3.24 0.04
C SER A 217 17.55 -3.58 1.49
N ARG A 218 18.58 -4.41 1.71
CA ARG A 218 19.05 -4.80 3.06
C ARG A 218 19.37 -3.56 3.89
N ASP A 219 20.12 -2.63 3.34
CA ASP A 219 20.63 -1.45 4.05
C ASP A 219 19.52 -0.42 4.28
N PHE A 220 18.62 -0.23 3.32
CA PHE A 220 17.44 0.61 3.52
C PHE A 220 16.58 0.09 4.67
N PHE A 221 16.31 -1.21 4.74
CA PHE A 221 15.52 -1.77 5.84
C PHE A 221 16.25 -1.73 7.19
N LYS A 222 17.59 -1.84 7.18
CA LYS A 222 18.40 -1.62 8.39
C LYS A 222 18.24 -0.17 8.88
N TYR A 223 18.48 0.80 7.99
CA TYR A 223 18.30 2.22 8.25
C TYR A 223 16.92 2.52 8.84
N LEU A 224 15.84 2.06 8.19
CA LEU A 224 14.48 2.25 8.70
C LEU A 224 14.24 1.63 10.08
N SER A 225 14.92 0.52 10.41
CA SER A 225 14.76 -0.16 11.69
C SER A 225 15.46 0.54 12.86
N GLU A 226 16.46 1.36 12.55
CA GLU A 226 17.31 2.08 13.51
C GLU A 226 16.88 3.54 13.69
N LEU A 227 15.99 4.06 12.83
CA LEU A 227 15.42 5.40 12.98
C LEU A 227 14.69 5.56 14.33
N PRO A 228 14.83 6.73 14.98
CA PRO A 228 14.14 7.02 16.23
C PRO A 228 12.62 7.03 16.05
N ASP A 229 11.91 6.87 17.15
CA ASP A 229 10.46 7.04 17.17
C ASP A 229 10.12 8.53 17.14
N GLN A 230 9.59 9.00 16.02
CA GLN A 230 9.17 10.38 15.83
C GLN A 230 7.81 10.46 15.14
N SER A 231 7.09 11.55 15.43
CA SER A 231 5.72 11.75 14.97
C SER A 231 5.61 12.30 13.54
N GLU A 232 6.68 12.90 13.01
CA GLU A 232 6.69 13.52 11.69
C GLU A 232 8.09 13.61 11.06
N TYR A 233 8.13 13.82 9.74
CA TYR A 233 9.32 14.11 8.95
C TYR A 233 9.07 15.33 8.05
N SER A 234 10.13 15.99 7.59
CA SER A 234 10.04 17.07 6.61
C SER A 234 10.11 16.51 5.19
N ALA A 235 9.13 16.81 4.33
CA ALA A 235 9.15 16.39 2.94
C ALA A 235 10.30 17.07 2.15
N PRO A 236 10.95 16.35 1.22
CA PRO A 236 11.96 16.96 0.34
C PRO A 236 11.33 18.07 -0.51
N GLY A 237 12.06 19.17 -0.70
CA GLY A 237 11.56 20.34 -1.44
C GLY A 237 10.61 21.20 -0.62
N SER A 238 9.34 20.79 -0.49
CA SER A 238 8.27 21.61 0.14
C SER A 238 8.47 21.86 1.63
N ARG A 239 9.28 21.02 2.31
CA ARG A 239 9.42 20.98 3.77
C ARG A 239 8.10 20.81 4.52
N GLN A 240 7.07 20.29 3.84
CA GLN A 240 5.79 19.99 4.48
C GLN A 240 6.00 18.94 5.57
N ARG A 241 5.33 19.12 6.71
CA ARG A 241 5.32 18.12 7.79
C ARG A 241 4.52 16.88 7.40
N VAL A 242 5.19 15.74 7.33
CA VAL A 242 4.64 14.44 6.97
C VAL A 242 4.48 13.59 8.21
N LYS A 243 3.24 13.34 8.63
CA LYS A 243 2.94 12.60 9.86
C LYS A 243 3.23 11.10 9.73
N VAL A 244 3.80 10.52 10.78
CA VAL A 244 3.95 9.08 10.99
C VAL A 244 2.69 8.55 11.67
N LYS A 245 1.88 7.78 10.96
CA LYS A 245 0.62 7.23 11.51
C LYS A 245 0.85 6.11 12.51
N LYS A 246 1.85 5.26 12.26
CA LYS A 246 2.23 4.11 13.10
C LYS A 246 3.73 3.82 12.98
N LYS A 247 4.29 3.24 14.04
CA LYS A 247 5.68 2.76 14.06
C LYS A 247 5.90 1.69 12.99
N PHE A 248 6.94 1.86 12.19
CA PHE A 248 7.30 0.96 11.10
C PHE A 248 8.57 0.15 11.38
N GLN A 249 9.37 0.57 12.37
CA GLN A 249 10.70 0.04 12.71
C GLN A 249 10.68 -1.49 12.91
N ARG A 250 9.69 -2.04 13.62
CA ARG A 250 9.57 -3.49 13.82
C ARG A 250 9.34 -4.25 12.51
N LYS A 251 8.54 -3.69 11.61
CA LYS A 251 8.30 -4.29 10.28
C LYS A 251 9.54 -4.16 9.38
N ALA A 252 10.26 -3.04 9.49
CA ALA A 252 11.53 -2.83 8.80
C ALA A 252 12.60 -3.82 9.28
N LYS A 253 12.76 -4.02 10.60
CA LYS A 253 13.67 -5.02 11.17
C LYS A 253 13.39 -6.44 10.65
N LYS A 254 12.11 -6.80 10.53
CA LYS A 254 11.71 -8.08 9.93
C LYS A 254 12.10 -8.16 8.46
N ALA A 255 11.90 -7.09 7.69
CA ALA A 255 12.27 -7.05 6.28
C ALA A 255 13.79 -7.08 6.07
N HIS A 256 14.56 -6.42 6.94
CA HIS A 256 16.02 -6.51 6.95
C HIS A 256 16.48 -7.96 7.15
N LYS A 257 15.92 -8.68 8.13
CA LYS A 257 16.21 -10.11 8.33
C LYS A 257 15.87 -10.96 7.10
N LEU A 258 14.69 -10.74 6.50
CA LEU A 258 14.28 -11.47 5.29
C LEU A 258 15.19 -11.17 4.08
N ALA A 259 15.67 -9.92 3.95
CA ALA A 259 16.62 -9.54 2.91
C ALA A 259 17.97 -10.23 3.13
N GLN A 260 18.47 -10.29 4.38
CA GLN A 260 19.68 -11.01 4.72
C GLN A 260 19.56 -12.51 4.39
N GLU A 261 18.45 -13.14 4.81
CA GLU A 261 18.16 -14.55 4.49
C GLU A 261 18.10 -14.80 2.97
N ALA A 262 17.69 -13.82 2.16
CA ALA A 262 17.65 -13.90 0.71
C ALA A 262 19.06 -13.81 0.10
N ILE A 263 19.88 -12.85 0.56
CA ILE A 263 21.27 -12.65 0.14
C ILE A 263 22.12 -13.88 0.48
N ASP A 264 22.00 -14.40 1.70
CA ASP A 264 22.75 -15.57 2.17
C ASP A 264 22.39 -16.86 1.39
N SER A 265 21.37 -16.81 0.52
CA SER A 265 20.98 -17.93 -0.34
C SER A 265 20.86 -17.52 -1.80
N ALA A 266 21.66 -16.55 -2.24
CA ALA A 266 21.68 -16.05 -3.61
C ALA A 266 21.92 -17.16 -4.66
N SER A 267 22.64 -18.22 -4.31
CA SER A 267 22.91 -19.39 -5.18
C SER A 267 21.80 -20.46 -5.15
N SER A 268 20.77 -20.30 -4.31
CA SER A 268 19.70 -21.29 -4.17
C SER A 268 18.58 -21.08 -5.19
N ILE A 269 17.96 -22.17 -5.63
CA ILE A 269 16.78 -22.18 -6.54
C ILE A 269 15.59 -21.41 -5.92
N GLY A 270 15.56 -21.22 -4.60
CA GLY A 270 14.47 -20.56 -3.86
C GLY A 270 14.68 -19.07 -3.56
N VAL A 271 15.70 -18.41 -4.11
CA VAL A 271 16.00 -17.00 -3.80
C VAL A 271 14.84 -16.05 -4.14
N ASN A 272 14.14 -16.27 -5.26
CA ASN A 272 12.96 -15.50 -5.64
C ASN A 272 11.85 -15.56 -4.59
N ASP A 273 11.60 -16.74 -4.02
CA ASP A 273 10.58 -16.91 -2.99
C ASP A 273 10.97 -16.22 -1.68
N LYS A 274 12.27 -16.10 -1.40
CA LYS A 274 12.75 -15.30 -0.26
C LYS A 274 12.49 -13.82 -0.49
N TRP A 275 12.80 -13.27 -1.66
CA TRP A 275 12.47 -11.88 -1.98
C TRP A 275 10.97 -11.60 -2.07
N LYS A 276 10.16 -12.56 -2.51
CA LYS A 276 8.68 -12.48 -2.43
C LYS A 276 8.16 -12.38 -0.99
N LYS A 277 8.90 -12.88 0.01
CA LYS A 277 8.54 -12.66 1.43
C LYS A 277 8.73 -11.19 1.85
N VAL A 278 9.63 -10.46 1.18
CA VAL A 278 9.89 -9.02 1.39
C VAL A 278 8.91 -8.16 0.59
N TYR A 279 8.82 -8.40 -0.72
CA TYR A 279 8.13 -7.50 -1.65
C TYR A 279 6.77 -7.98 -2.15
N GLY A 280 6.40 -9.23 -1.87
CA GLY A 280 5.14 -9.82 -2.28
C GLY A 280 5.13 -10.30 -3.73
N ARG A 281 3.90 -10.47 -4.27
CA ARG A 281 3.66 -11.06 -5.60
C ARG A 281 4.33 -10.34 -6.77
N PRO A 282 4.53 -9.01 -6.76
CA PRO A 282 5.21 -8.35 -7.88
C PRO A 282 6.67 -8.78 -8.08
N PHE A 283 7.33 -9.35 -7.06
CA PHE A 283 8.67 -9.90 -7.24
C PHE A 283 8.60 -11.18 -8.11
N PRO A 284 9.41 -11.31 -9.18
CA PRO A 284 9.27 -12.38 -10.15
C PRO A 284 9.39 -13.76 -9.49
N ALA A 285 8.64 -14.73 -10.00
CA ALA A 285 8.91 -16.14 -9.71
C ALA A 285 10.25 -16.54 -10.34
N ALA A 286 10.90 -17.57 -9.79
CA ALA A 286 12.00 -18.19 -10.50
C ALA A 286 11.48 -18.67 -11.87
N GLU A 287 12.25 -18.45 -12.94
CA GLU A 287 11.95 -19.07 -14.23
C GLU A 287 11.84 -20.59 -14.00
N LYS A 288 10.73 -21.16 -14.46
CA LYS A 288 10.41 -22.55 -14.21
C LYS A 288 11.50 -23.45 -14.79
N ALA A 289 12.40 -23.95 -13.94
CA ALA A 289 12.74 -25.36 -14.01
C ALA A 289 11.51 -26.15 -13.56
N SER A 290 10.50 -26.21 -14.43
CA SER A 290 9.47 -27.25 -14.45
C SER A 290 8.86 -27.62 -13.08
N THR A 291 8.44 -26.67 -12.25
CA THR A 291 7.69 -27.02 -11.01
C THR A 291 6.30 -27.56 -11.35
N GLU A 292 5.68 -27.02 -12.40
CA GLU A 292 4.41 -27.53 -12.93
C GLU A 292 4.56 -28.92 -13.56
N ALA A 293 5.70 -29.25 -14.19
CA ALA A 293 5.94 -30.60 -14.70
C ALA A 293 6.32 -31.60 -13.58
N ARG A 294 6.97 -31.14 -12.50
CA ARG A 294 7.21 -31.96 -11.30
C ARG A 294 5.92 -32.24 -10.52
N ASP A 295 5.04 -31.26 -10.43
CA ASP A 295 3.74 -31.40 -9.76
C ASP A 295 2.71 -32.17 -10.60
N ALA A 296 2.79 -32.13 -11.93
CA ALA A 296 1.95 -32.92 -12.83
C ALA A 296 2.35 -34.41 -12.88
N ALA A 297 3.59 -34.75 -12.50
CA ALA A 297 4.09 -36.13 -12.44
C ALA A 297 3.72 -36.87 -11.14
N VAL A 298 3.15 -36.17 -10.16
CA VAL A 298 2.65 -36.76 -8.90
C VAL A 298 1.13 -36.84 -9.01
N ASN A 299 0.54 -38.02 -8.81
CA ASN A 299 -0.90 -38.19 -8.58
C ASN A 299 -1.29 -37.38 -7.32
N LYS A 300 -1.57 -36.08 -7.46
CA LYS A 300 -1.98 -35.23 -6.35
C LYS A 300 -3.39 -35.63 -5.93
N SER A 301 -3.50 -36.23 -4.74
CA SER A 301 -4.77 -36.54 -4.07
C SER A 301 -5.47 -35.32 -3.47
N TRP A 302 -4.97 -34.10 -3.71
CA TRP A 302 -5.43 -32.87 -3.06
C TRP A 302 -5.41 -31.66 -3.99
N SER A 303 -6.34 -30.73 -3.75
CA SER A 303 -6.50 -29.49 -4.52
C SER A 303 -5.89 -28.30 -3.76
N ASN A 304 -5.04 -27.52 -4.43
CA ASN A 304 -4.62 -26.23 -3.90
C ASN A 304 -5.67 -25.17 -4.19
N THR A 305 -6.40 -24.74 -3.16
CA THR A 305 -7.52 -23.79 -3.26
C THR A 305 -7.17 -22.38 -2.74
N GLU A 306 -5.89 -22.06 -2.58
CA GLU A 306 -5.46 -20.76 -2.06
C GLU A 306 -5.80 -19.62 -3.03
N GLU A 307 -6.59 -18.66 -2.57
CA GLU A 307 -6.86 -17.41 -3.28
C GLU A 307 -5.93 -16.29 -2.78
N PHE A 308 -5.61 -15.33 -3.65
CA PHE A 308 -4.83 -14.14 -3.29
C PHE A 308 -5.67 -12.88 -3.42
N ILE A 309 -5.61 -11.99 -2.42
CA ILE A 309 -6.42 -10.77 -2.42
C ILE A 309 -6.02 -9.86 -3.59
N GLU A 310 -4.75 -9.92 -3.97
CA GLU A 310 -4.16 -9.20 -5.10
C GLU A 310 -4.76 -9.61 -6.46
N ASP A 311 -5.40 -10.78 -6.57
CA ASP A 311 -6.10 -11.21 -7.80
C ASP A 311 -7.51 -10.62 -7.90
N ARG A 312 -8.06 -10.11 -6.79
CA ARG A 312 -9.41 -9.54 -6.71
C ARG A 312 -9.42 -8.03 -6.67
N PHE A 313 -8.44 -7.43 -6.01
CA PHE A 313 -8.39 -6.00 -5.72
C PHE A 313 -6.96 -5.46 -5.81
N PRO A 314 -6.77 -4.24 -6.36
CA PRO A 314 -5.54 -3.47 -6.13
C PRO A 314 -5.25 -3.30 -4.63
N VAL A 315 -3.97 -3.25 -4.28
CA VAL A 315 -3.54 -3.08 -2.89
C VAL A 315 -2.80 -1.75 -2.73
N ASP A 316 -3.29 -0.92 -1.82
CA ASP A 316 -2.60 0.29 -1.38
C ASP A 316 -2.91 0.55 0.10
N ILE A 317 -2.02 0.07 0.97
CA ILE A 317 -2.26 0.07 2.42
C ILE A 317 -2.18 1.50 2.99
N ARG A 318 -3.19 2.00 3.68
CA ARG A 318 -3.19 3.37 4.25
C ARG A 318 -3.40 3.40 5.74
N TYR A 319 -4.02 2.33 6.24
CA TYR A 319 -4.47 2.23 7.61
C TYR A 319 -3.86 1.01 8.29
N GLN A 320 -3.85 1.09 9.61
CA GLN A 320 -3.47 -0.03 10.46
C GLN A 320 -4.69 -0.91 10.67
N LEU A 321 -4.53 -2.19 10.40
CA LEU A 321 -5.43 -3.24 10.87
C LEU A 321 -4.65 -4.11 11.84
N LYS A 322 -5.27 -4.57 12.92
CA LYS A 322 -4.73 -5.68 13.71
C LYS A 322 -5.79 -6.71 13.97
N ILE A 323 -5.39 -7.97 13.84
CA ILE A 323 -6.16 -9.13 14.27
C ILE A 323 -5.43 -9.87 15.38
N ASP A 324 -6.19 -10.48 16.27
CA ASP A 324 -5.69 -11.46 17.24
C ASP A 324 -6.69 -12.62 17.34
N CYS A 325 -6.34 -13.63 18.14
CA CYS A 325 -7.12 -14.83 18.36
C CYS A 325 -7.21 -15.15 19.85
N GLU A 326 -8.41 -15.46 20.32
CA GLU A 326 -8.66 -16.00 21.66
C GLU A 326 -8.63 -17.51 21.52
N VAL A 327 -7.76 -18.14 22.33
CA VAL A 327 -7.64 -19.59 22.41
C VAL A 327 -8.50 -20.05 23.58
N MET A 328 -9.53 -20.83 23.29
CA MET A 328 -10.52 -21.30 24.27
C MET A 328 -10.36 -22.79 24.52
N GLN A 329 -10.35 -23.17 25.81
CA GLN A 329 -10.36 -24.54 26.29
C GLN A 329 -11.29 -24.66 27.50
N ARG A 330 -11.90 -25.84 27.70
CA ARG A 330 -12.75 -26.10 28.87
C ARG A 330 -11.95 -25.95 30.17
N GLY A 331 -12.45 -25.15 31.11
CA GLY A 331 -11.89 -25.03 32.47
C GLY A 331 -10.62 -24.18 32.63
N PHE A 332 -10.11 -23.55 31.56
CA PHE A 332 -8.89 -22.73 31.61
C PHE A 332 -9.14 -21.25 31.31
N ARG A 333 -8.19 -20.40 31.77
CA ARG A 333 -8.16 -18.97 31.44
C ARG A 333 -7.99 -18.80 29.93
N LYS A 334 -8.77 -17.88 29.36
CA LYS A 334 -8.65 -17.45 27.96
C LYS A 334 -7.34 -16.71 27.76
N PHE A 335 -6.59 -17.06 26.71
CA PHE A 335 -5.35 -16.38 26.32
C PHE A 335 -5.42 -15.88 24.88
N CYS A 336 -4.78 -14.75 24.61
CA CYS A 336 -4.57 -14.28 23.25
C CYS A 336 -3.40 -15.01 22.60
N LEU A 337 -3.57 -15.47 21.35
CA LEU A 337 -2.57 -16.27 20.64
C LEU A 337 -1.23 -15.53 20.50
N ARG A 338 -1.25 -14.23 20.16
CA ARG A 338 0.00 -13.45 20.07
C ARG A 338 0.74 -13.35 21.41
N GLU A 339 0.00 -13.27 22.52
CA GLU A 339 0.59 -13.27 23.87
C GLU A 339 1.20 -14.63 24.20
N MET A 340 0.47 -15.72 23.95
CA MET A 340 0.96 -17.08 24.14
C MET A 340 2.28 -17.31 23.40
N LEU A 341 2.29 -17.04 22.08
CA LEU A 341 3.47 -17.21 21.25
C LEU A 341 4.63 -16.31 21.69
N GLY A 342 4.34 -15.08 22.13
CA GLY A 342 5.33 -14.17 22.69
C GLY A 342 5.99 -14.71 23.97
N ARG A 343 5.24 -15.46 24.78
CA ARG A 343 5.72 -16.14 26.00
C ARG A 343 6.25 -17.56 25.72
N LYS A 344 6.38 -17.96 24.46
CA LYS A 344 6.76 -19.32 24.03
C LYS A 344 5.81 -20.41 24.54
N ILE A 345 4.55 -20.07 24.80
CA ILE A 345 3.50 -21.03 25.13
C ILE A 345 2.95 -21.59 23.80
N PRO A 346 3.03 -22.91 23.57
CA PRO A 346 2.57 -23.53 22.33
C PRO A 346 1.04 -23.51 22.20
N LEU A 347 0.54 -23.36 20.97
CA LEU A 347 -0.85 -23.67 20.66
C LEU A 347 -0.96 -25.16 20.35
N LYS A 348 -1.73 -25.87 21.17
CA LYS A 348 -2.01 -27.30 21.00
C LYS A 348 -3.25 -27.55 20.13
N SER A 349 -3.41 -28.79 19.69
CA SER A 349 -4.63 -29.27 19.04
C SER A 349 -5.85 -29.21 19.98
N ASP A 350 -7.04 -29.38 19.41
CA ASP A 350 -8.33 -29.42 20.12
C ASP A 350 -8.61 -28.16 20.97
N LYS A 351 -8.52 -27.00 20.33
CA LYS A 351 -8.89 -25.69 20.89
C LYS A 351 -9.88 -25.02 19.96
N LYS A 352 -10.80 -24.25 20.55
CA LYS A 352 -11.64 -23.32 19.79
C LYS A 352 -10.87 -22.01 19.63
N LEU A 353 -10.81 -21.52 18.41
CA LEU A 353 -10.10 -20.31 18.03
C LEU A 353 -11.10 -19.26 17.58
N LYS A 354 -11.15 -18.13 18.26
CA LYS A 354 -11.95 -16.98 17.84
C LYS A 354 -11.02 -15.86 17.42
N PHE A 355 -10.93 -15.58 16.12
CA PHE A 355 -10.21 -14.44 15.59
C PHE A 355 -11.11 -13.20 15.58
N TRP A 356 -10.56 -12.02 15.87
CA TRP A 356 -11.26 -10.75 15.70
C TRP A 356 -10.30 -9.62 15.36
N VAL A 357 -10.88 -8.53 14.86
CA VAL A 357 -10.17 -7.27 14.65
C VAL A 357 -9.98 -6.56 15.99
N THR A 358 -8.74 -6.50 16.48
CA THR A 358 -8.36 -5.78 17.71
C THR A 358 -8.15 -4.28 17.48
N GLU A 359 -7.76 -3.88 16.28
CA GLU A 359 -7.58 -2.48 15.91
C GLU A 359 -8.24 -2.25 14.55
N PHE A 360 -9.42 -1.63 14.56
CA PHE A 360 -10.17 -1.24 13.37
C PHE A 360 -9.97 0.26 13.12
N PRO A 361 -9.42 0.67 11.95
CA PRO A 361 -9.15 2.07 11.68
C PRO A 361 -10.45 2.85 11.39
N ASN A 362 -10.43 4.16 11.69
CA ASN A 362 -11.49 5.05 11.24
C ASN A 362 -11.29 5.33 9.74
N ILE A 363 -12.13 4.70 8.91
CA ILE A 363 -12.13 4.85 7.45
C ILE A 363 -13.36 5.69 7.07
N PRO A 364 -13.21 6.80 6.31
CA PRO A 364 -14.31 7.69 6.00
C PRO A 364 -15.43 7.07 5.16
N ASN A 365 -15.12 6.08 4.31
CA ASN A 365 -16.08 5.46 3.41
C ASN A 365 -16.49 4.05 3.87
N PRO A 366 -17.64 3.53 3.38
CA PRO A 366 -18.03 2.15 3.60
C PRO A 366 -16.91 1.18 3.22
N THR A 367 -16.59 0.28 4.14
CA THR A 367 -15.47 -0.66 4.01
C THR A 367 -15.98 -2.08 4.17
N GLN A 368 -15.59 -2.95 3.24
CA GLN A 368 -15.85 -4.38 3.30
C GLN A 368 -14.72 -5.10 4.02
N VAL A 369 -15.05 -6.09 4.85
CA VAL A 369 -14.07 -6.91 5.57
C VAL A 369 -14.04 -8.30 4.92
N TYR A 370 -12.84 -8.83 4.71
CA TYR A 370 -12.63 -10.17 4.17
C TYR A 370 -11.70 -10.97 5.08
N TRP A 371 -11.95 -12.27 5.15
CA TRP A 371 -11.12 -13.22 5.88
C TRP A 371 -10.56 -14.29 4.96
N LYS A 372 -9.33 -14.71 5.24
CA LYS A 372 -8.70 -15.89 4.65
C LYS A 372 -8.16 -16.78 5.75
N VAL A 373 -8.47 -18.06 5.68
CA VAL A 373 -7.92 -19.09 6.56
C VAL A 373 -7.24 -20.12 5.68
N LEU A 374 -5.93 -20.26 5.87
CA LEU A 374 -5.06 -21.11 5.07
C LEU A 374 -4.39 -22.12 5.99
N ASN A 375 -4.62 -23.39 5.70
CA ASN A 375 -3.96 -24.49 6.37
C ASN A 375 -2.75 -24.93 5.55
N ARG A 376 -1.64 -25.29 6.21
CA ARG A 376 -0.43 -25.80 5.53
C ARG A 376 0.13 -27.02 6.24
N GLY A 377 1.02 -27.70 5.54
CA GLY A 377 1.66 -28.94 6.00
C GLY A 377 1.02 -30.18 5.37
N ASP A 378 1.63 -31.33 5.61
CA ASP A 378 1.26 -32.57 4.92
C ASP A 378 -0.08 -33.12 5.40
N VAL A 379 -0.45 -32.89 6.67
CA VAL A 379 -1.77 -33.26 7.19
C VAL A 379 -2.89 -32.50 6.46
N ALA A 380 -2.69 -31.21 6.14
CA ALA A 380 -3.67 -30.44 5.37
C ALA A 380 -3.85 -31.00 3.95
N LYS A 381 -2.75 -31.46 3.32
CA LYS A 381 -2.80 -32.09 2.00
C LYS A 381 -3.47 -33.46 2.04
N GLN A 382 -3.11 -34.30 3.01
CA GLN A 382 -3.70 -35.64 3.19
C GLN A 382 -5.22 -35.57 3.40
N ARG A 383 -5.69 -34.60 4.19
CA ARG A 383 -7.11 -34.37 4.47
C ARG A 383 -7.83 -33.54 3.39
N ASN A 384 -7.13 -33.14 2.33
CA ASN A 384 -7.61 -32.22 1.30
C ASN A 384 -8.28 -30.93 1.86
N CYS A 385 -7.67 -30.36 2.91
CA CYS A 385 -8.22 -29.23 3.68
C CYS A 385 -7.26 -28.04 3.76
N VAL A 386 -6.48 -27.79 2.70
CA VAL A 386 -5.57 -26.63 2.59
C VAL A 386 -6.35 -25.30 2.71
N ARG A 387 -7.59 -25.24 2.20
CA ARG A 387 -8.45 -24.04 2.23
C ARG A 387 -7.77 -22.86 1.51
N GLY A 388 -7.86 -21.65 2.07
CA GLY A 388 -7.27 -20.44 1.52
C GLY A 388 -8.20 -19.55 0.68
N GLN A 389 -9.50 -19.87 0.62
CA GLN A 389 -10.50 -19.00 0.00
C GLN A 389 -10.63 -17.68 0.77
N ILE A 390 -10.91 -16.59 0.05
CA ILE A 390 -11.15 -15.26 0.61
C ILE A 390 -12.66 -15.03 0.66
N VAL A 391 -13.21 -15.02 1.87
CA VAL A 391 -14.65 -14.88 2.08
C VAL A 391 -14.98 -13.54 2.73
N PRO A 392 -16.12 -12.90 2.37
CA PRO A 392 -16.59 -11.71 3.05
C PRO A 392 -16.90 -12.04 4.52
N ASP A 393 -16.67 -11.06 5.40
CA ASP A 393 -17.06 -11.13 6.81
C ASP A 393 -18.59 -11.09 6.96
N GLY A 394 -19.11 -11.77 7.99
CA GLY A 394 -20.54 -11.81 8.31
C GLY A 394 -21.08 -10.55 9.02
N GLY A 395 -20.29 -9.48 9.13
CA GLY A 395 -20.63 -8.23 9.81
C GLY A 395 -20.10 -8.12 11.24
N TRP A 396 -19.57 -9.21 11.80
CA TRP A 396 -19.12 -9.29 13.19
C TRP A 396 -17.63 -8.97 13.37
N ARG A 397 -16.87 -8.87 12.27
CA ARG A 397 -15.41 -8.69 12.28
C ARG A 397 -14.70 -9.77 13.09
N THR A 398 -15.25 -10.98 13.03
CA THR A 398 -14.77 -12.16 13.73
C THR A 398 -14.77 -13.37 12.81
N LYS A 399 -13.85 -14.30 13.05
CA LYS A 399 -13.78 -15.58 12.36
C LYS A 399 -13.56 -16.69 13.38
N GLU A 400 -14.45 -17.67 13.42
CA GLU A 400 -14.32 -18.83 14.30
C GLU A 400 -13.69 -20.00 13.55
N GLU A 401 -12.76 -20.68 14.21
CA GLU A 401 -12.00 -21.81 13.67
C GLU A 401 -11.64 -22.79 14.81
N THR A 402 -11.04 -23.92 14.46
CA THR A 402 -10.61 -24.97 15.38
C THR A 402 -9.15 -25.36 15.12
N SER A 403 -8.42 -25.77 16.17
CA SER A 403 -7.06 -26.31 16.04
C SER A 403 -7.07 -27.84 15.85
N GLU A 404 -7.73 -28.34 14.82
CA GLU A 404 -7.99 -29.79 14.65
C GLU A 404 -6.76 -30.64 14.34
N PHE A 405 -5.69 -30.04 13.81
CA PHE A 405 -4.51 -30.80 13.44
C PHE A 405 -3.24 -29.94 13.39
N LEU A 406 -2.11 -30.65 13.52
CA LEU A 406 -0.77 -30.09 13.53
C LEU A 406 -0.45 -29.40 12.21
N GLY A 407 0.18 -28.24 12.28
CA GLY A 407 0.58 -27.55 11.07
C GLY A 407 0.84 -26.07 11.25
N ASP A 408 1.42 -25.50 10.19
CA ASP A 408 1.66 -24.07 10.04
C ASP A 408 0.45 -23.41 9.38
N HIS A 409 -0.47 -22.87 10.17
CA HIS A 409 -1.67 -22.23 9.65
C HIS A 409 -1.57 -20.71 9.67
N VAL A 410 -2.41 -20.08 8.87
CA VAL A 410 -2.43 -18.63 8.69
C VAL A 410 -3.86 -18.13 8.63
N VAL A 411 -4.11 -17.05 9.37
CA VAL A 411 -5.34 -16.26 9.20
C VAL A 411 -4.96 -14.85 8.77
N GLU A 412 -5.62 -14.37 7.72
CA GLU A 412 -5.47 -13.02 7.18
C GLU A 412 -6.81 -12.30 7.19
N CYS A 413 -6.77 -10.99 7.42
CA CYS A 413 -7.92 -10.11 7.35
C CYS A 413 -7.59 -8.92 6.45
N TYR A 414 -8.54 -8.49 5.64
CA TYR A 414 -8.38 -7.39 4.69
C TYR A 414 -9.55 -6.42 4.80
N LEU A 415 -9.23 -5.12 4.70
CA LEU A 415 -10.21 -4.05 4.57
C LEU A 415 -10.19 -3.52 3.14
N VAL A 416 -11.35 -3.55 2.47
CA VAL A 416 -11.53 -3.10 1.09
C VAL A 416 -12.44 -1.88 1.06
N GLU A 417 -11.90 -0.76 0.59
CA GLU A 417 -12.61 0.51 0.40
C GLU A 417 -12.55 0.86 -1.09
N ASN A 418 -13.70 1.13 -1.72
CA ASN A 418 -13.78 1.46 -3.15
C ASN A 418 -13.00 0.48 -4.06
N ASN A 419 -13.15 -0.82 -3.82
CA ASN A 419 -12.46 -1.92 -4.52
C ASN A 419 -10.92 -1.93 -4.36
N VAL A 420 -10.38 -1.28 -3.34
CA VAL A 420 -8.93 -1.26 -3.04
C VAL A 420 -8.69 -1.80 -1.64
N VAL A 421 -7.71 -2.67 -1.48
CA VAL A 421 -7.27 -3.12 -0.14
C VAL A 421 -6.50 -1.99 0.54
N VAL A 422 -7.11 -1.38 1.55
CA VAL A 422 -6.55 -0.23 2.29
C VAL A 422 -5.95 -0.59 3.63
N ALA A 423 -6.19 -1.81 4.12
CA ALA A 423 -5.50 -2.37 5.28
C ALA A 423 -5.49 -3.90 5.22
N LYS A 424 -4.45 -4.51 5.79
CA LYS A 424 -4.37 -5.96 5.98
C LYS A 424 -3.55 -6.31 7.21
N ASP A 425 -3.89 -7.42 7.84
CA ASP A 425 -3.08 -8.02 8.88
C ASP A 425 -3.10 -9.54 8.76
N ARG A 426 -2.06 -10.16 9.30
CA ARG A 426 -1.85 -11.60 9.30
C ARG A 426 -1.46 -12.07 10.69
N ILE A 427 -2.02 -13.18 11.11
CA ILE A 427 -1.57 -13.94 12.28
C ILE A 427 -1.11 -15.34 11.85
N HIS A 428 0.01 -15.74 12.44
CA HIS A 428 0.58 -17.08 12.28
C HIS A 428 0.01 -17.97 13.39
N VAL A 429 -0.45 -19.16 13.03
CA VAL A 429 -1.17 -20.07 13.92
C VAL A 429 -0.45 -21.43 13.90
N PRO A 430 0.68 -21.57 14.61
CA PRO A 430 1.44 -22.82 14.65
C PRO A 430 0.80 -23.79 15.65
N ILE A 431 0.19 -24.87 15.16
CA ILE A 431 -0.37 -25.93 16.00
C ILE A 431 0.68 -27.04 16.14
N VAL A 432 1.04 -27.37 17.39
CA VAL A 432 2.04 -28.38 17.73
C VAL A 432 1.44 -29.55 18.53
N ALA A 433 2.12 -30.69 18.51
CA ALA A 433 1.68 -31.95 19.13
C ALA A 433 1.50 -31.81 20.64
N ASP A 434 0.56 -32.56 21.20
CA ASP A 434 0.52 -32.83 22.62
C ASP A 434 1.45 -34.01 22.95
N GLY A 435 2.05 -34.01 24.14
CA GLY A 435 2.89 -35.12 24.62
C GLY A 435 2.10 -36.43 24.83
N SER A 436 0.77 -36.38 24.70
CA SER A 436 -0.17 -37.51 24.78
C SER A 436 -0.59 -38.07 23.41
N ASP A 437 -0.11 -37.51 22.30
CA ASP A 437 -0.46 -37.96 20.94
C ASP A 437 0.42 -39.13 20.45
N TYR A 438 1.23 -39.72 21.36
CA TYR A 438 2.13 -40.85 21.09
C TYR A 438 1.83 -42.12 21.90
N ASP A 439 0.74 -42.14 22.68
CA ASP A 439 0.30 -43.32 23.43
C ASP A 439 -0.95 -43.98 22.82
#